data_AF-G0KWM1-F1
#
_entry.id   AF-G0KWM1-F1
#
_cell.length_a   1.000
_cell.length_b   1.000
_cell.length_c   1.000
_cell.angle_alpha   90.00
_cell.angle_beta   90.00
_cell.angle_gamma   90.00
#
_symmetry.space_group_name_H-M   'P 1'
#
loop_
_entity.id
_entity.type
_entity.pdbx_description
1 polymer ?
#
loop_
_entity_poly.entity_id
_entity_poly.type
_entity_poly.pdbx_seq_one_letter_code
_entity_poly.pdbx_strand_id
1 'polypeptide(L)'
;EAWKARMVDKKYMSDLCLEWSSGEDSDMIDSQMEKDILAKLESHKDLKKLRIRGYRGTMFPDWVGQSFYHNMTELVLSGCGNCWVLPSLGQLPSLKRLDISDFDKVKRIGGELVRS
;
A
#
# COMPACT_ATOMS: atom_id res chain seq x y z
N GLU A 1 18.07 -3.54 -18.82
CA GLU A 1 17.96 -5.00 -18.62
C GLU A 1 17.33 -5.30 -17.25
N ALA A 2 16.36 -6.23 -17.19
CA ALA A 2 15.71 -6.84 -16.01
C ALA A 2 14.48 -6.20 -15.30
N TRP A 3 13.87 -5.08 -15.72
CA TRP A 3 12.61 -4.61 -15.08
C TRP A 3 11.32 -5.11 -15.76
N LYS A 4 11.44 -5.76 -16.93
CA LYS A 4 10.33 -6.39 -17.68
C LYS A 4 10.07 -7.85 -17.29
N ALA A 5 10.46 -8.27 -16.08
CA ALA A 5 10.21 -9.64 -15.64
C ALA A 5 8.73 -9.81 -15.22
N ARG A 6 7.90 -10.22 -16.19
CA ARG A 6 6.69 -11.07 -15.99
C ARG A 6 5.53 -10.52 -15.15
N MET A 7 5.17 -9.25 -15.26
CA MET A 7 3.90 -8.77 -14.66
C MET A 7 2.64 -9.14 -15.45
N VAL A 8 2.78 -9.69 -16.67
CA VAL A 8 1.65 -9.94 -17.60
C VAL A 8 0.94 -11.29 -17.37
N ASP A 9 1.50 -12.20 -16.56
CA ASP A 9 0.98 -13.58 -16.42
C ASP A 9 0.32 -13.86 -15.06
N LYS A 10 -0.32 -12.86 -14.44
CA LYS A 10 -1.05 -13.05 -13.19
C LYS A 10 -2.49 -12.57 -13.31
N LYS A 11 -3.24 -13.27 -14.18
CA LYS A 11 -4.69 -13.18 -14.35
C LYS A 11 -5.50 -13.47 -13.06
N TYR A 12 -4.82 -13.74 -11.93
CA TYR A 12 -5.38 -14.09 -10.63
C TYR A 12 -4.55 -13.54 -9.46
N MET A 13 -3.96 -12.34 -9.58
CA MET A 13 -3.26 -11.69 -8.46
C MET A 13 -4.24 -11.16 -7.41
N SER A 14 -4.91 -12.08 -6.70
CA SER A 14 -5.80 -11.74 -5.58
C SER A 14 -5.03 -11.33 -4.33
N ASP A 15 -3.75 -11.67 -4.22
CA ASP A 15 -2.95 -11.45 -3.02
C ASP A 15 -1.63 -10.79 -3.40
N LEU A 16 -1.39 -9.58 -2.88
CA LEU A 16 -0.18 -8.78 -3.09
C LEU A 16 0.47 -8.53 -1.73
N CYS A 17 1.71 -9.01 -1.57
CA CYS A 17 2.54 -8.73 -0.41
C CYS A 17 3.78 -7.97 -0.87
N LEU A 18 3.98 -6.78 -0.32
CA LEU A 18 5.11 -5.92 -0.58
C LEU A 18 5.86 -5.72 0.73
N GLU A 19 7.12 -6.11 0.75
CA GLU A 19 7.96 -6.05 1.94
C GLU A 19 9.27 -5.36 1.58
N TRP A 20 9.58 -4.29 2.29
CA TRP A 20 10.81 -3.52 2.15
C TRP A 20 11.77 -3.93 3.26
N SER A 21 12.95 -4.39 2.87
CA SER A 21 14.01 -4.78 3.80
C SER A 21 14.80 -3.55 4.28
N SER A 22 14.93 -3.38 5.58
CA SER A 22 15.83 -2.39 6.19
C SER A 22 17.24 -2.98 6.32
N GLY A 23 17.95 -3.13 5.20
CA GLY A 23 19.38 -3.46 5.19
C GLY A 23 20.26 -2.22 5.30
N GLU A 24 21.57 -2.38 5.46
CA GLU A 24 22.56 -1.27 5.53
C GLU A 24 22.56 -0.40 4.25
N ASP A 25 22.17 -0.96 3.10
CA ASP A 25 21.97 -0.23 1.84
C ASP A 25 20.64 0.54 1.77
N SER A 26 19.73 0.31 2.73
CA SER A 26 18.39 0.93 2.69
C SER A 26 18.45 2.44 2.88
N ASP A 27 19.47 2.97 3.58
CA ASP A 27 19.65 4.40 3.77
C ASP A 27 20.04 5.15 2.48
N MET A 28 20.42 4.43 1.42
CA MET A 28 20.59 5.00 0.07
C MET A 28 19.32 4.96 -0.78
N ILE A 29 18.31 4.15 -0.42
CA ILE A 29 17.06 4.06 -1.18
C ILE A 29 16.18 5.24 -0.80
N ASP A 30 16.02 6.17 -1.74
CA ASP A 30 15.17 7.33 -1.55
C ASP A 30 13.72 6.89 -1.30
N SER A 31 13.12 7.41 -0.22
CA SER A 31 11.70 7.24 0.09
C SER A 31 10.78 7.59 -1.09
N GLN A 32 11.22 8.47 -2.00
CA GLN A 32 10.56 8.83 -3.23
C GLN A 32 10.62 7.71 -4.28
N MET A 33 11.71 6.94 -4.35
CA MET A 33 11.80 5.77 -5.22
C MET A 33 10.84 4.67 -4.77
N GLU A 34 10.72 4.43 -3.45
CA GLU A 34 9.73 3.47 -2.93
C GLU A 34 8.30 3.93 -3.21
N LYS A 35 8.02 5.23 -3.05
CA LYS A 35 6.73 5.83 -3.43
C LYS A 35 6.44 5.61 -4.92
N ASP A 36 7.41 5.84 -5.80
CA ASP A 36 7.24 5.68 -7.24
C ASP A 36 7.03 4.21 -7.64
N ILE A 37 7.71 3.28 -6.98
CA ILE A 37 7.48 1.84 -7.16
C ILE A 37 6.06 1.48 -6.73
N LEU A 38 5.64 1.91 -5.54
CA LEU A 38 4.30 1.64 -5.02
C LEU A 38 3.21 2.30 -5.89
N ALA A 39 3.46 3.49 -6.46
CA ALA A 39 2.55 4.14 -7.39
C ALA A 39 2.44 3.39 -8.73
N LYS A 40 3.56 2.93 -9.30
CA LYS A 40 3.58 2.14 -10.55
C LYS A 40 3.01 0.73 -10.39
N LEU A 41 2.97 0.23 -9.16
CA LEU A 41 2.40 -1.06 -8.82
C LEU A 41 0.87 -1.09 -8.84
N GLU A 42 0.19 0.05 -9.10
CA GLU A 42 -1.26 0.20 -9.19
C GLU A 42 -1.91 -1.11 -9.61
N SER A 43 -2.35 -1.87 -8.61
CA SER A 43 -2.56 -3.29 -8.83
C SER A 43 -3.87 -3.49 -9.59
N HIS A 44 -3.96 -4.60 -10.30
CA HIS A 44 -5.18 -4.97 -11.00
C HIS A 44 -6.41 -4.92 -10.07
N LYS A 45 -7.53 -4.52 -10.66
CA LYS A 45 -8.84 -4.24 -10.04
C LYS A 45 -9.41 -5.38 -9.18
N ASP A 46 -8.87 -6.59 -9.34
CA ASP A 46 -9.29 -7.82 -8.66
C ASP A 46 -8.48 -8.17 -7.41
N LEU A 47 -7.66 -7.24 -6.91
CA LEU A 47 -6.88 -7.47 -5.69
C LEU A 47 -7.81 -7.70 -4.48
N LYS A 48 -7.61 -8.84 -3.78
CA LYS A 48 -8.39 -9.23 -2.59
C LYS A 48 -7.65 -9.01 -1.28
N LYS A 49 -6.33 -9.17 -1.26
CA LYS A 49 -5.49 -9.00 -0.07
C LYS A 49 -4.27 -8.16 -0.41
N LEU A 50 -4.09 -7.07 0.33
CA LEU A 50 -2.91 -6.22 0.24
C LEU A 50 -2.17 -6.26 1.57
N ARG A 51 -0.86 -6.55 1.53
CA ARG A 51 0.03 -6.47 2.69
C ARG A 51 1.23 -5.62 2.34
N ILE A 52 1.46 -4.55 3.09
CA ILE A 52 2.61 -3.66 2.95
C ILE A 52 3.38 -3.66 4.26
N ARG A 53 4.67 -3.99 4.21
CA ARG A 53 5.55 -4.11 5.38
C ARG A 53 6.84 -3.33 5.18
N GLY A 54 7.22 -2.53 6.17
CA GLY A 54 8.50 -1.82 6.16
C GLY A 54 8.58 -0.64 5.18
N TYR A 55 7.45 -0.19 4.63
CA TYR A 55 7.43 0.90 3.64
C TYR A 55 7.93 2.21 4.28
N ARG A 56 9.00 2.79 3.71
CA ARG A 56 9.68 3.97 4.25
C ARG A 56 9.17 5.26 3.60
N GLY A 57 8.27 5.17 2.63
CA GLY A 57 7.60 6.30 2.03
C GLY A 57 6.75 7.08 3.03
N THR A 58 6.65 8.38 2.81
CA THR A 58 5.98 9.31 3.73
C THR A 58 4.45 9.26 3.62
N MET A 59 3.93 8.76 2.51
CA MET A 59 2.49 8.65 2.23
C MET A 59 2.24 7.46 1.32
N PHE A 60 1.04 6.87 1.41
CA PHE A 60 0.59 5.87 0.45
C PHE A 60 -0.02 6.56 -0.78
N PRO A 61 0.14 5.99 -1.99
CA PRO A 61 -0.59 6.44 -3.15
C PRO A 61 -2.09 6.17 -2.98
N ASP A 62 -2.90 6.99 -3.66
CA ASP A 62 -4.35 7.01 -3.47
C ASP A 62 -5.00 5.64 -3.70
N TRP A 63 -4.47 4.86 -4.65
CA TRP A 63 -5.01 3.55 -5.00
C TRP A 63 -5.10 2.59 -3.80
N VAL A 64 -4.23 2.73 -2.78
CA VAL A 64 -4.26 1.88 -1.56
C VAL A 64 -5.56 2.05 -0.76
N GLY A 65 -6.21 3.21 -0.85
CA GLY A 65 -7.48 3.50 -0.17
C GLY A 65 -8.66 3.78 -1.10
N GLN A 66 -8.51 3.61 -2.42
CA GLN A 66 -9.58 3.93 -3.36
C GLN A 66 -10.69 2.87 -3.37
N SER A 67 -11.94 3.34 -3.41
CA SER A 67 -13.15 2.52 -3.49
C SER A 67 -13.24 1.62 -4.72
N PHE A 68 -12.43 1.90 -5.75
CA PHE A 68 -12.38 1.13 -6.98
C PHE A 68 -11.91 -0.34 -6.74
N TYR A 69 -11.19 -0.61 -5.64
CA TYR A 69 -10.83 -1.96 -5.19
C TYR A 69 -11.97 -2.67 -4.46
N HIS A 70 -13.08 -2.86 -5.18
CA HIS A 70 -14.31 -3.48 -4.69
C HIS A 70 -14.13 -4.93 -4.22
N ASN A 71 -13.07 -5.62 -4.63
CA ASN A 71 -12.79 -7.00 -4.23
C ASN A 71 -11.83 -7.11 -3.04
N MET A 72 -11.30 -6.00 -2.53
CA MET A 72 -10.33 -5.99 -1.44
C MET A 72 -11.01 -6.34 -0.10
N THR A 73 -10.59 -7.45 0.48
CA THR A 73 -11.12 -8.02 1.73
C THR A 73 -10.15 -7.92 2.91
N GLU A 74 -8.85 -7.86 2.64
CA GLU A 74 -7.82 -7.75 3.67
C GLU A 74 -6.80 -6.66 3.30
N LEU A 75 -6.53 -5.77 4.24
CA LEU A 75 -5.47 -4.77 4.16
C LEU A 75 -4.62 -4.85 5.43
N VAL A 76 -3.32 -5.08 5.27
CA VAL A 76 -2.34 -5.10 6.36
C VAL A 76 -1.24 -4.10 6.05
N LEU A 77 -1.05 -3.12 6.93
CA LEU A 77 0.03 -2.15 6.87
C LEU A 77 0.84 -2.27 8.16
N SER A 78 2.13 -2.60 8.06
CA SER A 78 3.00 -2.78 9.24
C SER A 78 4.40 -2.21 9.01
N GLY A 79 5.04 -1.72 10.06
CA GLY A 79 6.42 -1.22 10.03
C GLY A 79 6.60 0.03 9.15
N CYS A 80 5.55 0.83 8.97
CA CYS A 80 5.55 2.00 8.09
C CYS A 80 5.82 3.29 8.89
N GLY A 81 6.89 3.28 9.70
CA GLY A 81 7.15 4.32 10.71
C GLY A 81 7.35 5.74 10.17
N ASN A 82 7.71 5.89 8.89
CA ASN A 82 7.87 7.20 8.24
C ASN A 82 6.57 7.80 7.68
N CYS A 83 5.50 7.01 7.64
CA CYS A 83 4.23 7.47 7.10
C CYS A 83 3.56 8.46 8.04
N TRP A 84 3.17 9.63 7.54
CA TRP A 84 2.47 10.66 8.32
C TRP A 84 0.98 10.80 7.96
N VAL A 85 0.59 10.29 6.78
CA VAL A 85 -0.80 10.29 6.29
C VAL A 85 -1.18 8.91 5.78
N LEU A 86 -2.20 8.33 6.39
CA LEU A 86 -2.89 7.15 5.86
C LEU A 86 -3.99 7.57 4.87
N PRO A 87 -4.21 6.81 3.79
CA PRO A 87 -5.29 7.08 2.85
C PRO A 87 -6.67 6.78 3.49
N SER A 88 -7.75 7.19 2.84
CA SER A 88 -9.12 6.98 3.34
C SER A 88 -9.57 5.52 3.20
N LEU A 89 -9.16 4.66 4.14
CA LEU A 89 -9.43 3.22 4.11
C LEU A 89 -10.91 2.86 4.30
N GLY A 90 -11.72 3.78 4.83
CA GLY A 90 -13.16 3.58 5.03
C GLY A 90 -14.00 3.55 3.76
N GLN A 91 -13.41 3.85 2.60
CA GLN A 91 -14.09 3.84 1.30
C GLN A 91 -14.04 2.48 0.60
N LEU A 92 -13.36 1.49 1.18
CA LEU A 92 -13.22 0.14 0.63
C LEU A 92 -14.47 -0.70 0.96
N PRO A 93 -15.35 -1.03 -0.01
CA PRO A 93 -16.69 -1.54 0.28
C PRO A 93 -16.71 -3.01 0.77
N SER A 94 -15.68 -3.80 0.46
CA SER A 94 -15.60 -5.22 0.79
C SER A 94 -14.57 -5.55 1.86
N LEU A 95 -13.98 -4.53 2.49
CA LEU A 95 -12.89 -4.72 3.46
C LEU A 95 -13.43 -5.39 4.72
N LYS A 96 -12.91 -6.58 5.04
CA LYS A 96 -13.31 -7.36 6.22
C LYS A 96 -12.26 -7.33 7.31
N ARG A 97 -10.99 -7.20 6.93
CA ARG A 97 -9.86 -7.17 7.84
C ARG A 97 -8.97 -5.99 7.50
N LEU A 98 -8.79 -5.13 8.48
CA LEU A 98 -7.84 -4.04 8.46
C LEU A 98 -6.89 -4.21 9.65
N ASP A 99 -5.59 -4.23 9.37
CA ASP A 99 -4.53 -4.31 10.36
C ASP A 99 -3.51 -3.21 10.08
N ILE A 100 -3.27 -2.35 11.06
CA ILE A 100 -2.35 -1.21 10.98
C ILE A 100 -1.52 -1.24 12.25
N SER A 101 -0.21 -1.51 12.11
CA SER A 101 0.72 -1.67 13.23
C SER A 101 2.07 -0.99 12.94
N ASP A 102 2.81 -0.66 14.01
CA ASP A 102 4.16 -0.08 13.94
C ASP A 102 4.27 1.18 13.06
N PHE A 103 3.38 2.15 13.33
CA PHE A 103 3.41 3.48 12.74
C PHE A 103 3.84 4.52 13.79
N ASP A 104 5.04 5.06 13.64
CA ASP A 104 5.60 6.00 14.63
C ASP A 104 5.20 7.47 14.37
N LYS A 105 5.01 7.85 13.10
CA LYS A 105 4.83 9.26 12.69
C LYS A 105 3.45 9.59 12.12
N VAL A 106 2.49 8.67 12.17
CA VAL A 106 1.13 8.93 11.66
C VAL A 106 0.50 10.09 12.43
N LYS A 107 0.09 11.12 11.68
CA LYS A 107 -0.61 12.29 12.23
C LYS A 107 -2.04 12.41 11.73
N ARG A 108 -2.34 11.82 10.56
CA ARG A 108 -3.65 11.95 9.90
C ARG A 108 -4.04 10.64 9.23
N ILE A 109 -5.34 10.35 9.25
CA ILE A 109 -5.96 9.23 8.54
C ILE A 109 -7.05 9.84 7.64
N GLY A 110 -6.85 9.80 6.33
CA GLY A 110 -7.82 10.23 5.32
C GLY A 110 -8.15 11.72 5.29
N GLY A 111 -8.44 12.21 4.09
CA GLY A 111 -9.21 13.43 3.85
C GLY A 111 -10.67 13.04 3.60
N GLU A 112 -11.57 13.64 4.38
CA GLU A 112 -13.02 13.59 4.26
C GLU A 112 -13.75 12.26 4.53
N LEU A 113 -14.21 12.12 5.77
CA LEU A 113 -15.44 11.41 6.11
C LEU A 113 -16.65 12.24 5.60
N VAL A 114 -16.96 12.20 4.31
CA VAL A 114 -18.28 12.69 3.86
C VAL A 114 -19.23 11.50 3.81
N ARG A 115 -19.99 11.34 4.89
CA ARG A 115 -21.33 10.75 4.77
C ARG A 115 -22.22 11.87 4.22
N SER A 116 -22.69 11.71 2.99
CA SER A 116 -23.86 12.42 2.47
C SER A 116 -24.58 11.51 1.50
#